data_AF-A0A1G9D7V3-F1
#
_entry.id   AF-A0A1G9D7V3-F1
#
_cell.length_a   1.000
_cell.length_b   1.000
_cell.length_c   1.000
_cell.angle_alpha   90.00
_cell.angle_beta   90.00
_cell.angle_gamma   90.00
#
_symmetry.space_group_name_H-M   'P 1'
#
loop_
_entity.id
_entity.type
_entity.pdbx_description
1 polymer ?
#
loop_
_entity_poly.entity_id
_entity_poly.type
_entity_poly.pdbx_seq_one_letter_code
_entity_poly.pdbx_strand_id
1 'polypeptide(L)'
;MVKIIIPLIGLSNGIIVGSGIVALLTLLDIIPRIAQLTKTYKNIWIYENTIIISATIASLFSLTTNAFNTNIIFVTIIGLFMGIFIGLLASALAEVMNVIPVVVRRFQIEEYVIYVVYALISGKMLGSFIHWLIIH
;
A
#
# COMPACT_ATOMS: atom_id res chain seq x y z
N MET A 1 20.32 11.64 -26.82
CA MET A 1 20.44 11.28 -25.39
C MET A 1 19.09 11.03 -24.71
N VAL A 2 18.07 11.87 -24.95
CA VAL A 2 16.76 11.81 -24.26
C VAL A 2 15.98 10.48 -24.45
N LYS A 3 16.14 9.78 -25.58
CA LYS A 3 15.36 8.55 -25.91
C LYS A 3 15.59 7.36 -24.97
N ILE A 4 16.73 7.28 -24.28
CA ILE A 4 17.06 6.16 -23.36
C ILE A 4 16.78 6.56 -21.90
N ILE A 5 16.93 7.84 -21.59
CA ILE A 5 16.75 8.37 -20.23
C ILE A 5 15.28 8.31 -19.81
N ILE A 6 14.35 8.67 -20.69
CA ILE A 6 12.91 8.63 -20.40
C ILE A 6 12.42 7.21 -20.00
N PRO A 7 12.67 6.15 -20.80
CA PRO A 7 12.24 4.81 -20.41
C PRO A 7 12.94 4.32 -19.13
N LEU A 8 14.19 4.71 -18.89
CA LEU A 8 14.90 4.36 -17.65
C LEU A 8 14.26 5.02 -16.41
N ILE A 9 13.92 6.30 -16.49
CA ILE A 9 13.21 7.03 -15.43
C ILE A 9 11.81 6.45 -15.22
N GLY A 10 11.08 6.15 -16.29
CA GLY A 10 9.76 5.53 -16.21
C GLY A 10 9.80 4.16 -15.53
N LEU A 11 10.78 3.33 -15.89
CA LEU A 11 10.98 2.00 -15.30
C LEU A 11 11.38 2.09 -13.83
N SER A 12 12.27 3.03 -13.47
CA SER A 12 12.65 3.29 -12.08
C SER A 12 11.46 3.70 -11.22
N ASN A 13 10.62 4.64 -11.70
CA ASN A 13 9.39 5.03 -11.00
C ASN A 13 8.41 3.86 -10.86
N GLY A 14 8.24 3.06 -11.92
CA GLY A 14 7.39 1.87 -11.89
C GLY A 14 7.83 0.85 -10.84
N ILE A 15 9.14 0.58 -10.72
CA ILE A 15 9.68 -0.32 -9.69
C ILE A 15 9.41 0.23 -8.29
N ILE A 16 9.66 1.52 -8.05
CA ILE A 16 9.45 2.15 -6.73
C ILE A 16 7.99 2.07 -6.31
N VAL A 17 7.06 2.46 -7.19
CA VAL A 17 5.61 2.46 -6.90
C VAL A 17 5.09 1.03 -6.73
N GLY A 18 5.47 0.11 -7.62
CA GLY A 18 5.06 -1.30 -7.53
C GLY A 18 5.58 -1.96 -6.25
N SER A 19 6.85 -1.74 -5.92
CA SER A 19 7.44 -2.23 -4.67
C SER A 19 6.74 -1.66 -3.44
N GLY A 20 6.35 -0.39 -3.46
CA GLY A 20 5.60 0.24 -2.37
C GLY A 20 4.24 -0.41 -2.13
N ILE A 21 3.49 -0.70 -3.19
CA ILE A 21 2.19 -1.38 -3.09
C ILE A 21 2.37 -2.79 -2.54
N VAL A 22 3.31 -3.56 -3.10
CA VAL A 22 3.56 -4.95 -2.64
C VAL A 22 4.02 -4.96 -1.18
N ALA A 23 4.93 -4.06 -0.79
CA ALA A 23 5.41 -3.93 0.59
C ALA A 23 4.27 -3.57 1.55
N LEU A 24 3.36 -2.67 1.17
CA LEU A 24 2.21 -2.32 1.99
C LEU A 24 1.27 -3.52 2.19
N LEU A 25 0.98 -4.27 1.13
CA LEU A 25 0.09 -5.43 1.20
C LEU A 25 0.66 -6.58 2.04
N THR A 26 1.97 -6.79 1.98
CA THR A 26 2.66 -7.83 2.76
C THR A 26 2.88 -7.42 4.21
N LEU A 27 3.31 -6.17 4.48
CA LEU A 27 3.54 -5.70 5.86
C LEU A 27 2.25 -5.63 6.69
N LEU A 28 1.12 -5.33 6.05
CA LEU A 28 -0.19 -5.34 6.71
C LEU A 28 -0.84 -6.72 6.74
N ASP A 29 -0.15 -7.77 6.27
CA ASP A 29 -0.66 -9.14 6.24
C ASP A 29 -2.03 -9.28 5.55
N ILE A 30 -2.32 -8.41 4.56
CA ILE A 30 -3.61 -8.39 3.86
C ILE A 30 -3.83 -9.70 3.10
N ILE A 31 -2.79 -10.17 2.40
CA ILE A 31 -2.83 -11.40 1.60
C ILE A 31 -3.08 -12.64 2.47
N PRO A 32 -2.29 -12.92 3.53
CA PRO A 32 -2.56 -14.06 4.40
C PRO A 32 -3.90 -13.95 5.12
N ARG A 33 -4.38 -12.74 5.44
CA ARG A 33 -5.69 -12.53 6.07
C ARG A 33 -6.85 -12.88 5.14
N ILE A 34 -6.76 -12.57 3.85
CA ILE A 34 -7.75 -13.01 2.85
C ILE A 34 -7.72 -14.54 2.71
N ALA A 35 -6.53 -15.14 2.63
CA ALA A 35 -6.37 -16.59 2.53
C ALA A 35 -6.91 -17.32 3.78
N GLN A 36 -6.80 -16.69 4.96
CA GLN A 36 -7.39 -17.17 6.21
C GLN A 36 -8.91 -17.16 6.16
N LEU A 37 -9.52 -16.03 5.74
CA LEU A 37 -10.97 -15.89 5.67
C LEU A 37 -11.60 -16.89 4.69
N THR A 38 -10.91 -17.19 3.59
CA THR A 38 -11.34 -18.20 2.60
C THR A 38 -10.91 -19.63 2.96
N LYS A 39 -10.25 -19.84 4.12
CA LYS A 39 -9.69 -21.12 4.57
C LYS A 39 -8.77 -21.79 3.53
N THR A 40 -8.12 -20.99 2.68
CA THR A 40 -7.30 -21.46 1.55
C THR A 40 -5.84 -20.99 1.68
N TYR A 41 -5.24 -21.20 2.85
CA TYR A 41 -3.83 -20.86 3.11
C TYR A 41 -2.83 -21.55 2.17
N LYS A 42 -3.19 -22.73 1.65
CA LYS A 42 -2.32 -23.50 0.77
C LYS A 42 -2.08 -22.82 -0.59
N ASN A 43 -2.91 -21.83 -0.94
CA ASN A 43 -2.92 -21.19 -2.26
C ASN A 43 -2.59 -19.69 -2.22
N ILE A 44 -1.79 -19.23 -1.24
CA ILE A 44 -1.37 -17.81 -1.12
C ILE A 44 -0.78 -17.27 -2.44
N TRP A 45 0.03 -18.09 -3.12
CA TRP A 45 0.63 -17.73 -4.40
C TRP A 45 -0.39 -17.33 -5.49
N ILE A 46 -1.59 -17.91 -5.47
CA ILE A 46 -2.66 -17.56 -6.42
C ILE A 46 -3.18 -16.15 -6.12
N TYR A 47 -3.33 -15.79 -4.85
CA TYR A 47 -3.75 -14.44 -4.45
C TYR A 47 -2.70 -13.39 -4.83
N GLU A 48 -1.43 -13.65 -4.56
CA GLU A 48 -0.32 -12.77 -4.93
C GLU A 48 -0.30 -12.51 -6.44
N ASN A 49 -0.33 -13.57 -7.25
CA ASN A 49 -0.32 -13.43 -8.71
C ASN A 49 -1.58 -12.70 -9.23
N THR A 50 -2.74 -12.95 -8.64
CA THR A 50 -3.98 -12.26 -9.04
C THR A 50 -3.88 -10.76 -8.78
N ILE A 51 -3.28 -10.36 -7.65
CA ILE A 51 -3.04 -8.95 -7.33
C ILE A 51 -2.04 -8.33 -8.31
N ILE A 52 -0.93 -9.01 -8.61
CA ILE A 52 0.08 -8.52 -9.55
C ILE A 52 -0.50 -8.37 -10.96
N ILE A 53 -1.25 -9.37 -11.45
CA ILE A 53 -1.88 -9.34 -12.77
C ILE A 53 -2.95 -8.24 -12.83
N SER A 54 -3.80 -8.11 -11.81
CA SER A 54 -4.81 -7.05 -11.80
C SER A 54 -4.20 -5.65 -11.72
N ALA A 55 -3.14 -5.45 -10.93
CA ALA A 55 -2.43 -4.17 -10.84
C ALA A 55 -1.71 -3.79 -12.14
N THR A 56 -1.12 -4.76 -12.84
CA THR A 56 -0.48 -4.53 -14.15
C THR A 56 -1.50 -4.21 -15.24
N ILE A 57 -2.65 -4.90 -15.26
CA ILE A 57 -3.74 -4.59 -16.17
C ILE A 57 -4.32 -3.19 -15.85
N ALA A 58 -4.59 -2.89 -14.59
CA ALA A 58 -5.12 -1.59 -14.18
C ALA A 58 -4.16 -0.43 -14.50
N SER A 59 -2.84 -0.63 -14.34
CA SER A 59 -1.85 0.39 -14.69
C SER A 59 -1.76 0.61 -16.21
N LEU A 60 -1.89 -0.45 -17.02
CA LEU A 60 -2.02 -0.32 -18.47
C LEU A 60 -3.28 0.44 -18.89
N PHE A 61 -4.42 0.16 -18.26
CA PHE A 61 -5.66 0.90 -18.51
C PHE A 61 -5.58 2.37 -18.07
N SER A 62 -4.84 2.68 -17.01
CA SER A 62 -4.61 4.07 -16.56
C SER A 62 -3.93 4.94 -17.62
N LEU A 63 -3.14 4.35 -18.52
CA LEU A 63 -2.49 5.08 -19.63
C LEU A 63 -3.47 5.44 -20.75
N THR A 64 -4.62 4.78 -20.82
CA THR A 64 -5.65 5.07 -21.82
C THR A 64 -6.55 6.20 -21.35
N THR A 65 -6.61 7.29 -22.12
CA THR A 65 -7.44 8.47 -21.81
C THR A 65 -8.91 8.29 -22.19
N ASN A 66 -9.29 7.14 -22.73
CA ASN A 66 -10.67 6.86 -23.08
C ASN A 66 -11.50 6.72 -21.81
N ALA A 67 -12.38 7.70 -21.57
CA ALA A 67 -13.43 7.59 -20.59
C ALA A 67 -14.37 6.46 -21.03
N PHE A 68 -14.21 5.27 -20.46
CA PHE A 68 -15.15 4.19 -20.64
C PHE A 68 -16.49 4.64 -20.04
N ASN A 69 -17.50 4.83 -20.89
CA ASN A 69 -18.87 5.03 -20.43
C ASN A 69 -19.39 3.70 -19.90
N THR A 70 -19.10 3.43 -18.62
CA THR A 70 -19.48 2.19 -17.94
C THR A 70 -20.89 2.33 -17.36
N ASN A 71 -21.64 1.23 -17.38
CA ASN A 71 -22.99 1.19 -16.83
C ASN A 71 -22.96 1.43 -15.31
N ILE A 72 -23.99 2.07 -14.75
CA ILE A 72 -24.16 2.34 -13.30
C ILE A 72 -23.88 1.07 -12.48
N ILE A 73 -24.34 -0.08 -12.96
CA ILE A 73 -24.22 -1.37 -12.27
C ILE A 73 -22.74 -1.74 -12.09
N PHE A 74 -21.91 -1.47 -13.09
CA PHE A 74 -20.48 -1.79 -13.06
C PHE A 74 -19.74 -0.91 -12.04
N VAL A 75 -20.06 0.38 -12.00
CA VAL A 75 -19.51 1.34 -11.03
C VAL A 75 -19.88 0.94 -9.60
N THR A 76 -21.13 0.54 -9.35
CA THR A 76 -21.57 0.09 -8.02
C THR A 76 -20.81 -1.14 -7.55
N ILE A 77 -20.60 -2.13 -8.43
CA ILE A 77 -19.85 -3.34 -8.10
C ILE A 77 -18.39 -2.99 -7.73
N ILE A 78 -17.73 -2.14 -8.52
CA ILE A 78 -16.37 -1.68 -8.22
C ILE A 78 -16.32 -0.91 -6.90
N GLY A 79 -17.31 -0.05 -6.65
CA GLY A 79 -17.43 0.70 -5.40
C GLY A 79 -17.54 -0.21 -4.18
N LEU A 80 -18.30 -1.30 -4.28
CA LEU A 80 -18.39 -2.31 -3.21
C LEU A 80 -17.05 -2.99 -2.96
N PHE A 81 -16.35 -3.42 -4.02
CA PHE A 81 -15.02 -4.02 -3.87
C PHE A 81 -14.01 -3.05 -3.24
N MET A 82 -14.07 -1.77 -3.61
CA MET A 82 -13.24 -0.74 -3.01
C MET A 82 -13.56 -0.55 -1.53
N GLY A 83 -14.85 -0.56 -1.15
CA GLY A 83 -15.28 -0.53 0.24
C GLY A 83 -14.76 -1.72 1.06
N ILE A 84 -14.82 -2.94 0.49
CA ILE A 84 -14.27 -4.14 1.12
C ILE A 84 -12.75 -3.99 1.31
N PHE A 85 -12.03 -3.52 0.28
CA PHE A 85 -10.58 -3.30 0.36
C PHE A 85 -10.21 -2.29 1.45
N ILE A 86 -10.88 -1.14 1.50
CA ILE A 86 -10.66 -0.10 2.53
C ILE A 86 -10.99 -0.64 3.92
N GLY A 87 -12.08 -1.40 4.07
CA GLY A 87 -12.44 -2.04 5.33
C GLY A 87 -11.38 -3.03 5.82
N LEU A 88 -10.80 -3.81 4.91
CA LEU A 88 -9.74 -4.77 5.21
C LEU A 88 -8.44 -4.05 5.59
N LEU A 89 -8.08 -2.97 4.89
CA LEU A 89 -6.98 -2.07 5.25
C LEU A 89 -7.14 -1.47 6.65
N ALA A 90 -8.32 -0.95 6.97
CA ALA A 90 -8.60 -0.36 8.29
C ALA A 90 -8.47 -1.41 9.41
N SER A 91 -8.95 -2.63 9.16
CA SER A 91 -8.87 -3.75 10.11
C SER A 91 -7.43 -4.25 10.29
N ALA A 92 -6.63 -4.27 9.22
CA ALA A 92 -5.21 -4.63 9.28
C ALA A 92 -4.40 -3.57 10.04
N LEU A 93 -4.67 -2.29 9.80
CA LEU A 93 -4.05 -1.19 10.56
C LEU A 93 -4.39 -1.28 12.04
N ALA A 94 -5.65 -1.57 12.40
CA ALA A 94 -6.05 -1.75 13.80
C ALA A 94 -5.32 -2.92 14.48
N GLU A 95 -5.09 -4.02 13.76
CA GLU A 95 -4.32 -5.16 14.26
C GLU A 95 -2.84 -4.78 14.49
N VAL A 96 -2.20 -4.13 13.53
CA VAL A 96 -0.80 -3.65 13.66
C VAL A 96 -0.67 -2.61 14.77
N MET A 97 -1.64 -1.70 14.92
CA MET A 97 -1.63 -0.72 16.00
C MET A 97 -1.70 -1.38 17.38
N ASN A 98 -2.44 -2.49 17.52
CA ASN A 98 -2.47 -3.24 18.77
C ASN A 98 -1.16 -3.97 19.07
N VAL A 99 -0.30 -4.21 18.07
CA VAL A 99 1.03 -4.83 18.25
C VAL A 99 2.06 -3.83 18.77
N ILE A 100 1.94 -2.52 18.45
CA ILE A 100 2.92 -1.50 18.89
C ILE A 100 3.09 -1.49 20.42
N PRO A 101 2.03 -1.44 21.25
CA PRO A 101 2.16 -1.50 22.71
C PRO A 101 2.84 -2.78 23.20
N VAL A 102 2.58 -3.92 22.55
CA VAL A 102 3.18 -5.21 22.91
C VAL A 102 4.69 -5.18 22.68
N VAL A 103 5.13 -4.63 21.56
CA VAL A 103 6.55 -4.45 21.23
C VAL A 103 7.22 -3.52 22.24
N VAL A 104 6.60 -2.38 22.56
CA VAL A 104 7.11 -1.41 23.55
C VAL A 104 7.35 -2.07 24.91
N ARG A 105 6.37 -2.83 25.41
CA ARG A 105 6.50 -3.57 26.67
C ARG A 105 7.57 -4.65 26.61
N ARG A 106 7.66 -5.38 25.49
CA ARG A 106 8.63 -6.47 25.30
C ARG A 106 10.08 -5.98 25.31
N PHE A 107 10.34 -4.81 24.75
CA PHE A 107 11.68 -4.21 24.73
C PHE A 107 11.99 -3.36 25.98
N GLN A 108 11.08 -3.29 26.97
CA GLN A 108 11.22 -2.48 28.19
C GLN A 108 11.59 -1.01 27.91
N ILE A 109 11.21 -0.49 26.75
CA ILE A 109 11.48 0.89 26.30
C ILE A 109 10.42 1.87 26.75
N GLU A 110 9.64 1.54 27.78
CA GLU A 110 8.51 2.33 28.29
C GLU A 110 8.91 3.77 28.63
N GLU A 111 10.08 3.96 29.24
CA GLU A 111 10.62 5.28 29.58
C GLU A 111 11.14 6.07 28.35
N TYR A 112 11.49 5.37 27.26
CA TYR A 112 12.08 5.99 26.07
C TYR A 112 11.08 6.21 24.92
N VAL A 113 9.82 5.79 25.07
CA VAL A 113 8.76 5.96 24.07
C VAL A 113 8.63 7.43 23.65
N ILE A 114 8.78 8.36 24.60
CA ILE A 114 8.69 9.80 24.32
C ILE A 114 9.74 10.24 23.29
N TYR A 115 10.97 9.71 23.34
CA TYR A 115 12.03 10.03 22.39
C TYR A 115 11.77 9.44 21.02
N VAL A 116 11.19 8.23 20.96
CA VAL A 116 10.75 7.61 19.69
C VAL A 116 9.66 8.45 19.03
N VAL A 117 8.70 8.94 19.82
CA VAL A 117 7.64 9.82 19.33
C VAL A 117 8.22 11.15 18.84
N TYR A 118 9.16 11.76 19.57
CA TYR A 118 9.84 12.98 19.11
C TYR A 118 10.63 12.76 17.81
N ALA A 119 11.31 11.62 17.65
CA ALA A 119 12.00 11.27 16.42
C ALA A 119 11.04 11.08 15.23
N LEU A 120 9.88 10.47 15.46
CA LEU A 120 8.85 10.32 14.43
C LEU A 120 8.24 11.67 14.03
N ILE A 121 7.91 12.52 15.00
CA ILE A 121 7.35 13.85 14.74
C ILE A 121 8.35 14.71 13.98
N SER A 122 9.62 14.74 14.40
CA SER A 122 10.65 15.52 13.73
C SER A 122 10.91 15.01 12.30
N GLY A 123 10.95 13.69 12.10
CA GLY A 123 11.06 13.09 10.77
C GLY A 123 9.89 13.48 9.86
N LYS A 124 8.65 13.43 10.37
CA LYS A 124 7.45 13.79 9.62
C LYS A 124 7.38 15.29 9.31
N MET A 125 7.81 16.13 10.25
CA MET A 125 7.91 17.58 10.09
C MET A 125 8.97 17.95 9.04
N LEU A 126 10.17 17.37 9.13
CA LEU A 126 11.23 17.55 8.14
C LEU A 126 10.80 17.07 6.76
N GLY A 127 10.17 15.89 6.66
CA GLY A 127 9.62 15.38 5.40
C GLY A 127 8.59 16.33 4.78
N SER A 128 7.70 16.90 5.61
CA SER A 128 6.73 17.90 5.15
C SER A 128 7.41 19.18 4.68
N PHE A 129 8.44 19.67 5.37
CA PHE A 129 9.19 20.84 4.94
C PHE A 129 9.93 20.61 3.63
N ILE A 130 10.59 19.47 3.46
CA ILE A 130 11.28 19.09 2.23
C ILE A 130 10.28 19.02 1.07
N HIS A 131 9.12 18.38 1.29
CA HIS A 131 8.08 18.29 0.28
C HIS A 131 7.62 19.68 -0.20
N TRP A 132 7.39 20.61 0.72
CA TRP A 132 6.89 21.95 0.37
C TRP A 132 7.95 22.91 -0.15
N LEU A 133 9.20 22.84 0.34
CA LEU A 133 10.26 23.78 -0.04
C LEU A 133 11.07 23.34 -1.26
N ILE A 134 11.21 22.03 -1.49
CA ILE A 134 12.14 21.49 -2.49
C ILE A 134 11.41 20.78 -3.63
N ILE A 135 10.32 20.07 -3.32
CA ILE A 135 9.62 19.18 -4.27
C ILE A 135 8.41 19.88 -4.91
N HIS A 136 8.12 21.14 -4.56
CA HIS A 136 7.12 21.95 -5.26
C HIS A 136 7.55 22.26 -6.70
#